data_AF-A0A820QJQ0-F1
#
_entry.id   AF-A0A820QJQ0-F1
#
_cell.length_a   1.000
_cell.length_b   1.000
_cell.length_c   1.000
_cell.angle_alpha   90.00
_cell.angle_beta   90.00
_cell.angle_gamma   90.00
#
_symmetry.space_group_name_H-M   'P 1'
#
loop_
_entity.id
_entity.type
_entity.pdbx_description
1 polymer ?
#
loop_
_entity_poly.entity_id
_entity_poly.type
_entity_poly.pdbx_seq_one_letter_code
_entity_poly.pdbx_strand_id
1 'polypeptide(L)'
;MLASQQELSGVQVASYLMNWDDHYTTHRFQGLFLIQTERFLQTQLNEMRAQQKLKIAAQDVLDNDIYDDETIDNDNNDEEHFQIQSAEYDKKYVLVSSRIDYQYRSDNLNRICLYDFVGIFYKKKMNSTDLKYLFKIAGLIEEKINQKGRPPNERFLFQKQHPQATTYLMMKYSESHVPVLYGPHMPRRDRDDTRERYCRAILTLFVPWHTVTDLCGISQTWEDAFKFRQHLILRHLWTIIENIQLLHECKKDRDDHLLQVIAEAQADNDSIDPVLIRDEHRTGRSWCPGVLSCPVL
;
A
#
# COMPACT_ATOMS: atom_id res chain seq x y z
N MET A 1 19.33 25.40 18.89
CA MET A 1 18.28 24.55 18.29
C MET A 1 16.96 25.15 18.77
N LEU A 2 16.34 26.00 17.95
CA LEU A 2 15.07 26.65 18.29
C LEU A 2 13.99 25.57 18.35
N ALA A 3 13.54 25.23 19.56
CA ALA A 3 12.35 24.42 19.74
C ALA A 3 11.18 25.18 19.11
N SER A 4 10.58 24.62 18.07
CA SER A 4 9.34 25.14 17.50
C SER A 4 8.32 25.21 18.63
N GLN A 5 7.86 26.41 18.95
CA GLN A 5 6.68 26.57 19.81
C GLN A 5 5.51 25.91 19.09
N GLN A 6 5.14 24.72 19.55
CA GLN A 6 4.00 23.98 19.05
C GLN A 6 2.80 24.36 19.90
N GLU A 7 1.80 24.99 19.30
CA GLU A 7 0.52 25.22 19.96
C GLU A 7 -0.19 23.88 20.16
N LEU A 8 -0.49 23.55 21.42
CA LEU A 8 -1.22 22.35 21.80
C LEU A 8 -2.63 22.75 22.25
N SER A 9 -3.62 21.97 21.81
CA SER A 9 -4.99 22.13 22.31
C SER A 9 -5.05 21.87 23.81
N GLY A 10 -5.95 22.57 24.54
CA GLY A 10 -6.17 22.33 25.96
C GLY A 10 -6.51 20.86 26.27
N VAL A 11 -7.15 20.15 25.33
CA VAL A 11 -7.42 18.71 25.44
C VAL A 11 -6.14 17.88 25.41
N GLN A 12 -5.19 18.23 24.54
CA GLN A 12 -3.89 17.57 24.45
C GLN A 12 -3.05 17.81 25.70
N VAL A 13 -3.05 19.05 26.21
CA VAL A 13 -2.36 19.40 27.46
C VAL A 13 -2.93 18.61 28.64
N ALA A 14 -4.26 18.50 28.74
CA ALA A 14 -4.91 17.69 29.77
C ALA A 14 -4.55 16.20 29.65
N SER A 15 -4.54 15.64 28.45
CA SER A 15 -4.14 14.25 28.20
C SER A 15 -2.71 13.97 28.67
N TYR A 16 -1.75 14.84 28.30
CA TYR A 16 -0.36 14.72 28.73
C TYR A 16 -0.19 14.82 30.26
N LEU A 17 -0.90 15.75 30.91
CA LEU A 17 -0.87 15.91 32.37
C LEU A 17 -1.46 14.72 33.11
N MET A 18 -2.49 14.09 32.54
CA MET A 18 -3.15 12.91 33.11
C MET A 18 -2.41 11.60 32.79
N ASN A 19 -1.30 11.67 32.06
CA ASN A 19 -0.55 10.52 31.55
C ASN A 19 -1.47 9.54 30.79
N TRP A 20 -2.44 10.09 30.07
CA TRP A 20 -3.27 9.33 29.16
C TRP A 20 -2.52 9.18 27.85
N ASP A 21 -2.40 7.94 27.39
CA ASP A 21 -1.80 7.67 26.08
C ASP A 21 -2.67 8.30 24.99
N ASP A 22 -2.08 9.12 24.14
CA ASP A 22 -2.73 9.74 22.98
C ASP A 22 -2.94 8.73 21.83
N HIS A 23 -2.70 7.44 22.08
CA HIS A 23 -2.72 6.38 21.08
C HIS A 23 -3.41 5.12 21.60
N TYR A 24 -4.74 5.06 21.39
CA TYR A 24 -5.54 3.87 21.67
C TYR A 24 -5.73 3.04 20.41
N THR A 25 -4.72 2.25 20.04
CA THR A 25 -4.91 1.22 19.01
C THR A 25 -4.75 -0.16 19.64
N THR A 26 -5.82 -0.95 19.61
CA THR A 26 -5.79 -2.36 20.05
C THR A 26 -4.93 -3.23 19.14
N HIS A 27 -4.64 -2.76 17.92
CA HIS A 27 -3.91 -3.48 16.90
C HIS A 27 -2.62 -2.76 16.54
N ARG A 28 -1.64 -3.53 16.09
CA ARG A 28 -0.41 -3.02 15.48
C ARG A 28 -0.53 -3.06 13.97
N PHE A 29 0.18 -2.18 13.30
CA PHE A 29 0.10 -2.02 11.85
C PHE A 29 1.44 -2.30 11.20
N GLN A 30 1.41 -2.86 9.99
CA GLN A 30 2.60 -3.11 9.18
C GLN A 30 2.41 -2.60 7.77
N GLY A 31 3.32 -1.78 7.28
CA GLY A 31 3.25 -1.24 5.92
C GLY A 31 3.49 -2.27 4.83
N LEU A 32 2.71 -2.18 3.74
CA LEU A 32 2.86 -2.98 2.53
C LEU A 32 2.71 -2.10 1.27
N PHE A 33 3.77 -2.01 0.47
CA PHE A 33 3.76 -1.31 -0.82
C PHE A 33 3.22 -2.23 -1.93
N LEU A 34 1.89 -2.27 -2.08
CA LEU A 34 1.23 -3.16 -3.03
C LEU A 34 1.64 -2.87 -4.49
N ILE A 35 1.72 -1.60 -4.85
CA ILE A 35 1.96 -1.17 -6.24
C ILE A 35 3.27 -1.71 -6.82
N GLN A 36 4.33 -1.81 -6.01
CA GLN A 36 5.62 -2.37 -6.43
C GLN A 36 5.50 -3.85 -6.76
N THR A 37 4.70 -4.58 -5.99
CA THR A 37 4.50 -6.02 -6.17
C THR A 37 3.63 -6.27 -7.40
N GLU A 38 2.56 -5.48 -7.57
CA GLU A 38 1.71 -5.55 -8.77
C GLU A 38 2.50 -5.25 -10.05
N ARG A 39 3.31 -4.19 -10.06
CA ARG A 39 4.13 -3.80 -11.23
C ARG A 39 5.10 -4.91 -11.59
N PHE A 40 5.84 -5.43 -10.62
CA PHE A 40 6.74 -6.57 -10.85
C PHE A 40 6.05 -7.77 -11.49
N LEU A 41 4.91 -8.18 -10.93
CA LEU A 41 4.15 -9.32 -11.45
C LEU A 41 3.66 -9.04 -12.87
N GLN A 42 3.17 -7.83 -13.14
CA GLN A 42 2.73 -7.44 -14.48
C GLN A 42 3.88 -7.44 -15.48
N THR A 43 5.03 -6.87 -15.13
CA THR A 43 6.23 -6.85 -15.97
C THR A 43 6.72 -8.27 -16.25
N GLN A 44 6.82 -9.11 -15.22
CA GLN A 44 7.23 -10.51 -15.36
C GLN A 44 6.27 -11.28 -16.30
N LEU A 45 4.96 -11.07 -16.19
CA LEU A 45 3.98 -11.70 -17.08
C LEU A 45 4.13 -11.22 -18.53
N ASN A 46 4.34 -9.92 -18.72
CA ASN A 46 4.53 -9.33 -20.05
C ASN A 46 5.80 -9.85 -20.72
N GLU A 47 6.90 -9.96 -19.99
CA GLU A 47 8.14 -10.57 -20.48
C GLU A 47 7.93 -12.03 -20.92
N MET A 48 7.21 -12.82 -20.11
CA MET A 48 6.89 -14.20 -20.46
C MET A 48 6.00 -14.29 -21.72
N ARG A 49 5.02 -13.39 -21.85
CA ARG A 49 4.17 -13.29 -23.06
C ARG A 49 5.00 -12.93 -24.29
N ALA A 50 5.90 -11.95 -24.18
CA ALA A 50 6.78 -11.56 -25.28
C ALA A 50 7.70 -12.71 -25.71
N GLN A 51 8.30 -13.42 -24.76
CA GLN A 51 9.13 -14.60 -25.05
C GLN A 51 8.33 -15.72 -25.72
N GLN A 52 7.07 -15.93 -25.33
CA GLN A 52 6.21 -16.93 -25.99
C GLN A 52 5.86 -16.51 -27.42
N LYS A 53 5.52 -15.23 -27.64
CA LYS A 53 5.27 -14.69 -28.99
C LYS A 53 6.48 -14.86 -29.90
N LEU A 54 7.69 -14.55 -29.41
CA LEU A 54 8.94 -14.74 -30.16
C LEU A 54 9.20 -16.22 -30.49
N LYS A 55 8.90 -17.15 -29.58
CA LYS A 55 9.03 -18.59 -29.83
C LYS A 55 8.05 -19.09 -30.89
N ILE A 56 6.82 -18.58 -30.88
CA ILE A 56 5.80 -18.90 -31.88
C ILE A 56 6.21 -18.33 -33.24
N ALA A 57 6.63 -17.06 -33.30
CA ALA A 57 7.11 -16.42 -34.52
C ALA A 57 8.38 -17.07 -35.09
N ALA A 58 9.27 -17.58 -34.25
CA ALA A 58 10.44 -18.35 -34.69
C ALA A 58 10.09 -19.75 -35.21
N GLN A 59 8.93 -20.28 -34.83
CA GLN A 59 8.41 -21.57 -35.29
C GLN A 59 7.62 -21.44 -36.60
N ASP A 60 6.94 -20.30 -36.80
CA ASP A 60 6.14 -19.98 -37.98
C ASP A 60 6.95 -19.18 -39.03
N VAL A 61 8.10 -19.70 -39.44
CA VAL A 61 8.71 -19.30 -40.72
C VAL A 61 7.95 -19.99 -41.84
N LEU A 62 6.75 -19.48 -42.13
CA LEU A 62 6.10 -19.42 -43.44
C LEU A 62 4.76 -18.66 -43.25
N ASP A 63 4.76 -17.43 -43.76
CA ASP A 63 3.62 -16.70 -44.30
C ASP A 63 2.97 -15.59 -43.44
N ASN A 64 3.13 -14.37 -43.99
CA ASN A 64 2.37 -13.13 -43.88
C ASN A 64 2.37 -12.29 -42.59
N ASP A 65 3.15 -11.21 -42.69
CA ASP A 65 2.73 -9.82 -42.49
C ASP A 65 1.27 -9.61 -42.06
N ILE A 66 1.09 -9.28 -40.78
CA ILE A 66 0.17 -8.28 -40.23
C ILE A 66 0.50 -8.23 -38.74
N TYR A 67 0.99 -7.09 -38.25
CA TYR A 67 0.71 -6.72 -36.88
C TYR A 67 0.38 -5.23 -36.83
N ASP A 68 -0.91 -5.00 -36.60
CA ASP A 68 -1.47 -3.77 -36.07
C ASP A 68 -0.73 -3.39 -34.80
N ASP A 69 -0.38 -2.11 -34.77
CA ASP A 69 0.20 -1.37 -33.67
C ASP A 69 -0.87 -1.17 -32.58
N GLU A 70 -0.99 -2.12 -31.65
CA GLU A 70 -1.58 -1.81 -30.36
C GLU A 70 -0.53 -1.07 -29.52
N THR A 71 -0.74 0.24 -29.38
CA THR A 71 0.00 1.14 -28.52
C THR A 71 0.14 0.54 -27.13
N ILE A 72 1.34 0.06 -26.85
CA ILE A 72 1.81 -0.21 -25.49
C ILE A 72 1.77 1.15 -24.79
N ASP A 73 0.84 1.34 -23.85
CA ASP A 73 0.88 2.42 -22.88
C ASP A 73 2.16 2.27 -22.05
N ASN A 74 3.24 2.79 -22.61
CA ASN A 74 4.58 2.80 -22.08
C ASN A 74 4.73 4.02 -21.18
N ASP A 75 3.85 4.14 -20.19
CA ASP A 75 4.01 5.08 -19.09
C ASP A 75 5.04 4.48 -18.11
N ASN A 76 6.27 4.39 -18.61
CA ASN A 76 7.45 3.87 -17.92
C ASN A 76 7.82 4.80 -16.78
N ASN A 77 7.21 4.54 -15.63
CA ASN A 77 7.77 4.90 -14.35
C ASN A 77 8.17 3.59 -13.62
N ASP A 78 9.15 2.92 -14.24
CA ASP A 78 9.70 1.59 -13.89
C ASP A 78 10.58 1.59 -12.62
N GLU A 79 10.58 2.68 -11.85
CA GLU A 79 11.38 2.78 -10.65
C GLU A 79 10.76 1.94 -9.51
N GLU A 80 11.18 0.68 -9.40
CA GLU A 80 10.95 -0.10 -8.19
C GLU A 80 11.71 0.55 -7.02
N HIS A 81 10.97 1.10 -6.04
CA HIS A 81 11.59 1.61 -4.82
C HIS A 81 12.01 0.46 -3.91
N PHE A 82 13.31 0.19 -3.89
CA PHE A 82 13.93 -0.72 -2.93
C PHE A 82 14.44 0.03 -1.70
N GLN A 83 14.35 -0.61 -0.54
CA GLN A 83 15.16 -0.16 0.59
C GLN A 83 16.60 -0.65 0.40
N ILE A 84 17.56 0.27 0.37
CA ILE A 84 18.98 -0.07 0.31
C ILE A 84 19.48 -0.37 1.73
N GLN A 85 20.01 -1.57 1.95
CA GLN A 85 20.69 -1.94 3.19
C GLN A 85 22.16 -2.25 2.92
N SER A 86 23.06 -1.74 3.77
CA SER A 86 24.49 -2.06 3.71
C SER A 86 24.75 -3.46 4.29
N ALA A 87 25.40 -4.33 3.52
CA ALA A 87 26.00 -5.55 4.06
C ALA A 87 27.26 -5.19 4.86
N GLU A 88 27.25 -5.49 6.16
CA GLU A 88 28.25 -5.04 7.16
C GLU A 88 29.71 -5.38 6.81
N TYR A 89 29.95 -6.39 5.98
CA TYR A 89 31.30 -6.92 5.75
C TYR A 89 31.92 -6.58 4.39
N ASP A 90 31.17 -6.03 3.43
CA ASP A 90 31.68 -5.97 2.04
C ASP A 90 31.31 -4.71 1.22
N LYS A 91 30.85 -3.61 1.85
CA LYS A 91 30.31 -2.43 1.15
C LYS A 91 29.27 -2.77 0.05
N LYS A 92 28.64 -3.94 0.16
CA LYS A 92 27.67 -4.44 -0.81
C LYS A 92 26.29 -3.96 -0.39
N TYR A 93 25.62 -3.24 -1.27
CA TYR A 93 24.25 -2.82 -1.07
C TYR A 93 23.31 -3.96 -1.47
N VAL A 94 22.35 -4.28 -0.62
CA VAL A 94 21.30 -5.24 -0.93
C VAL A 94 19.99 -4.49 -1.02
N LEU A 95 19.30 -4.68 -2.15
CA LEU A 95 17.96 -4.19 -2.38
C LEU A 95 16.99 -5.06 -1.58
N VAL A 96 16.19 -4.43 -0.72
CA VAL A 96 15.26 -5.11 0.17
C VAL A 96 13.83 -4.67 -0.15
N SER A 97 12.96 -5.66 -0.35
CA SER A 97 11.52 -5.47 -0.55
C SER A 97 10.76 -6.60 0.15
N SER A 98 9.59 -6.30 0.72
CA SER A 98 8.70 -7.30 1.32
C SER A 98 8.27 -8.37 0.31
N ARG A 99 8.25 -8.02 -0.98
CA ARG A 99 8.02 -8.96 -2.08
C ARG A 99 9.07 -10.07 -2.10
N ILE A 100 10.35 -9.71 -2.05
CA ILE A 100 11.47 -10.66 -2.12
C ILE A 100 11.46 -11.59 -0.89
N ASP A 101 11.19 -11.02 0.29
CA ASP A 101 11.04 -11.79 1.53
C ASP A 101 9.91 -12.82 1.41
N TYR A 102 8.78 -12.45 0.78
CA TYR A 102 7.65 -13.33 0.54
C TYR A 102 7.91 -14.39 -0.54
N GLN A 103 8.51 -14.02 -1.68
CA GLN A 103 8.79 -14.95 -2.78
C GLN A 103 9.72 -16.09 -2.36
N TYR A 104 10.73 -15.79 -1.55
CA TYR A 104 11.71 -16.76 -1.07
C TYR A 104 11.48 -17.18 0.39
N ARG A 105 10.23 -17.13 0.85
CA ARG A 105 9.82 -17.65 2.16
C ARG A 105 10.07 -19.15 2.28
N SER A 106 10.13 -19.66 3.51
CA SER A 106 10.29 -21.10 3.77
C SER A 106 9.17 -21.92 3.14
N ASP A 107 9.48 -23.15 2.71
CA ASP A 107 8.50 -24.06 2.12
C ASP A 107 7.32 -24.39 3.07
N ASN A 108 7.55 -24.29 4.38
CA ASN A 108 6.52 -24.44 5.41
C ASN A 108 5.45 -23.34 5.35
N LEU A 109 5.75 -22.23 4.70
CA LEU A 109 4.89 -21.06 4.58
C LEU A 109 4.27 -20.95 3.18
N ASN A 110 4.32 -21.98 2.33
CA ASN A 110 3.83 -21.87 0.95
C ASN A 110 2.33 -21.59 0.83
N ARG A 111 1.54 -21.96 1.85
CA ARG A 111 0.09 -21.80 1.88
C ARG A 111 -0.40 -20.43 2.37
N ILE A 112 0.50 -19.56 2.82
CA ILE A 112 0.12 -18.22 3.29
C ILE A 112 0.07 -17.24 2.13
N CYS A 113 -0.92 -16.36 2.11
CA CYS A 113 -0.98 -15.26 1.15
C CYS A 113 -0.09 -14.09 1.59
N LEU A 114 0.15 -13.13 0.69
CA LEU A 114 1.00 -11.97 0.97
C LEU A 114 0.45 -11.12 2.13
N TYR A 115 -0.87 -10.94 2.19
CA TYR A 115 -1.53 -10.17 3.24
C TYR A 115 -1.25 -10.77 4.62
N ASP A 116 -1.54 -12.06 4.81
CA ASP A 116 -1.30 -12.75 6.07
C ASP A 116 0.21 -12.85 6.38
N PHE A 117 1.07 -13.02 5.36
CA PHE A 117 2.52 -13.06 5.57
C PHE A 117 3.04 -11.80 6.24
N VAL A 118 2.65 -10.63 5.74
CA VAL A 118 3.08 -9.33 6.27
C VAL A 118 2.48 -9.06 7.65
N GLY A 119 1.27 -9.56 7.92
CA GLY A 119 0.61 -9.42 9.21
C GLY A 119 1.14 -10.37 10.30
N ILE A 120 1.62 -11.55 9.92
CA ILE A 120 2.00 -12.62 10.85
C ILE A 120 3.50 -12.71 11.07
N PHE A 121 4.31 -12.32 10.09
CA PHE A 121 5.76 -12.50 10.14
C PHE A 121 6.52 -11.20 9.93
N TYR A 122 7.73 -11.15 10.51
CA TYR A 122 8.70 -10.11 10.25
C TYR A 122 10.09 -10.67 10.03
N LYS A 123 10.87 -9.93 9.27
CA LYS A 123 12.27 -10.25 9.02
C LYS A 123 13.13 -9.77 10.19
N LYS A 124 13.97 -10.67 10.71
CA LYS A 124 14.89 -10.40 11.83
C LYS A 124 16.30 -10.83 11.45
N LYS A 125 17.29 -9.99 11.76
CA LYS A 125 18.71 -10.35 11.62
C LYS A 125 19.03 -11.50 12.58
N MET A 126 19.71 -12.53 12.08
CA MET A 126 20.06 -13.70 12.88
C MET A 126 21.08 -13.33 13.96
N ASN A 127 20.90 -13.90 15.15
CA ASN A 127 21.88 -13.84 16.23
C ASN A 127 22.31 -15.26 16.65
N SER A 128 23.29 -15.36 17.55
CA SER A 128 23.80 -16.65 18.04
C SER A 128 22.73 -17.51 18.70
N THR A 129 21.72 -16.90 19.35
CA THR A 129 20.60 -17.63 19.97
C THR A 129 19.65 -18.23 18.94
N ASP A 130 19.44 -17.55 17.81
CA ASP A 130 18.59 -18.02 16.73
C ASP A 130 19.23 -19.23 16.03
N LEU A 131 20.55 -19.23 15.84
CA LEU A 131 21.29 -20.38 15.32
C LEU A 131 21.12 -21.61 16.22
N LYS A 132 21.30 -21.44 17.54
CA LYS A 132 21.09 -22.54 18.51
C LYS A 132 19.67 -23.11 18.45
N TYR A 133 18.67 -22.24 18.31
CA TYR A 133 17.28 -22.66 18.17
C TYR A 133 17.05 -23.49 16.90
N LEU A 134 17.62 -23.06 15.76
CA LEU A 134 17.51 -23.78 14.49
C LEU A 134 18.22 -25.15 14.54
N PHE A 135 19.43 -25.21 15.10
CA PHE A 135 20.14 -26.48 15.31
C PHE A 135 19.36 -27.43 16.23
N LYS A 136 18.70 -26.89 17.26
CA LYS A 136 17.84 -27.66 18.16
C LYS A 136 16.61 -28.22 17.45
N ILE A 137 15.90 -27.41 16.65
CA ILE A 137 14.74 -27.88 15.86
C ILE A 137 15.15 -28.93 14.84
N ALA A 138 16.32 -28.76 14.20
CA ALA A 138 16.86 -29.72 13.26
C ALA A 138 17.32 -31.05 13.93
N GLY A 139 17.18 -31.18 15.25
CA GLY A 139 17.59 -32.38 15.99
C GLY A 139 19.10 -32.56 16.10
N LEU A 140 19.89 -31.51 15.83
CA LEU A 140 21.35 -31.56 15.84
C LEU A 140 21.95 -31.31 17.24
N ILE A 141 21.14 -30.85 18.19
CA ILE A 141 21.53 -30.60 19.59
C ILE A 141 20.45 -31.16 20.52
N GLU A 142 20.80 -32.20 21.29
CA GLU A 142 19.94 -32.78 22.32
C GLU A 142 20.13 -32.07 23.67
N GLU A 143 19.48 -30.92 23.86
CA GLU A 143 19.41 -30.27 25.17
C GLU A 143 18.07 -30.55 25.85
N LYS A 144 18.14 -31.10 27.08
CA LYS A 144 16.97 -31.32 27.95
C LYS A 144 16.17 -30.04 28.14
N ILE A 145 14.85 -30.16 28.00
CA ILE A 145 13.92 -29.05 27.98
C ILE A 145 13.66 -28.55 29.42
N ASN A 146 14.40 -27.54 29.87
CA ASN A 146 13.98 -26.71 30.99
C ASN A 146 13.08 -25.58 30.45
N GLN A 147 11.84 -25.90 30.06
CA GLN A 147 10.85 -24.91 29.64
C GLN A 147 10.24 -24.22 30.87
N LYS A 148 10.92 -23.21 31.40
CA LYS A 148 10.29 -22.17 32.23
C LYS A 148 10.12 -20.91 31.41
N GLY A 149 8.90 -20.39 31.34
CA GLY A 149 8.58 -19.10 30.70
C GLY A 149 7.75 -19.21 29.43
N ARG A 150 7.56 -18.06 28.76
CA ARG A 150 6.79 -17.93 27.51
C ARG A 150 7.43 -18.78 26.41
N PRO A 151 6.65 -19.56 25.63
CA PRO A 151 7.19 -20.32 24.52
C PRO A 151 7.86 -19.40 23.51
N PRO A 152 9.01 -19.79 22.94
CA PRO A 152 9.70 -18.99 21.94
C PRO A 152 8.86 -18.89 20.66
N ASN A 153 8.86 -17.72 20.02
CA ASN A 153 8.21 -17.53 18.73
C ASN A 153 8.82 -18.46 17.66
N GLU A 154 7.98 -18.90 16.73
CA GLU A 154 8.37 -19.72 15.58
C GLU A 154 9.34 -18.95 14.67
N ARG A 155 10.36 -19.64 14.15
CA ARG A 155 11.40 -19.10 13.27
C ARG A 155 11.51 -19.94 12.00
N PHE A 156 11.64 -19.27 10.87
CA PHE A 156 11.75 -19.90 9.55
C PHE A 156 12.92 -19.30 8.79
N LEU A 157 13.71 -20.17 8.14
CA LEU A 157 14.77 -19.74 7.24
C LEU A 157 14.22 -19.38 5.86
N PHE A 158 14.84 -18.42 5.19
CA PHE A 158 14.57 -18.16 3.78
C PHE A 158 15.12 -19.29 2.90
N GLN A 159 14.58 -19.39 1.69
CA GLN A 159 15.17 -20.22 0.64
C GLN A 159 16.56 -19.68 0.25
N LYS A 160 17.43 -20.56 -0.27
CA LYS A 160 18.83 -20.24 -0.60
C LYS A 160 18.98 -19.13 -1.64
N GLN A 161 17.96 -18.94 -2.47
CA GLN A 161 17.88 -17.92 -3.52
C GLN A 161 17.66 -16.51 -2.94
N HIS A 162 17.23 -16.39 -1.68
CA HIS A 162 17.03 -15.10 -1.05
C HIS A 162 18.36 -14.36 -0.84
N PRO A 163 18.49 -13.07 -1.21
CA PRO A 163 19.74 -12.31 -1.08
C PRO A 163 20.30 -12.25 0.34
N GLN A 164 19.43 -12.38 1.35
CA GLN A 164 19.79 -12.30 2.76
C GLN A 164 19.57 -13.64 3.51
N ALA A 165 19.51 -14.78 2.80
CA ALA A 165 19.21 -16.10 3.39
C ALA A 165 20.15 -16.50 4.54
N THR A 166 21.42 -16.08 4.48
CA THR A 166 22.45 -16.42 5.48
C THR A 166 22.45 -15.49 6.68
N THR A 167 21.87 -14.29 6.57
CA THR A 167 22.00 -13.22 7.57
C THR A 167 20.69 -12.91 8.28
N TYR A 168 19.55 -13.19 7.67
CA TYR A 168 18.22 -12.90 8.20
C TYR A 168 17.31 -14.14 8.19
N LEU A 169 16.35 -14.17 9.10
CA LEU A 169 15.30 -15.17 9.17
C LEU A 169 13.92 -14.50 9.29
N MET A 170 12.86 -15.28 9.06
CA MET A 170 11.49 -14.89 9.35
C MET A 170 11.11 -15.34 10.74
N MET A 171 10.53 -14.44 11.53
CA MET A 171 10.01 -14.73 12.85
C MET A 171 8.52 -14.39 12.90
N LYS A 172 7.74 -15.27 13.53
CA LYS A 172 6.32 -15.01 13.77
C LYS A 172 6.18 -13.92 14.85
N TYR A 173 5.29 -12.97 14.63
CA TYR A 173 4.94 -12.00 15.65
C TYR A 173 4.29 -12.69 16.86
N SER A 174 4.41 -12.05 18.01
CA SER A 174 3.72 -12.47 19.23
C SER A 174 2.22 -12.19 19.17
N GLU A 175 1.82 -11.15 18.44
CA GLU A 175 0.44 -10.72 18.18
C GLU A 175 0.37 -10.33 16.70
N SER A 176 -0.72 -10.64 16.01
CA SER A 176 -0.84 -10.33 14.58
C SER A 176 -0.91 -8.82 14.35
N HIS A 177 -0.27 -8.37 13.28
CA HIS A 177 -0.33 -7.00 12.80
C HIS A 177 -1.31 -6.90 11.63
N VAL A 178 -1.93 -5.73 11.47
CA VAL A 178 -2.81 -5.41 10.34
C VAL A 178 -1.97 -4.77 9.22
N PRO A 179 -1.89 -5.39 8.03
CA PRO A 179 -1.25 -4.80 6.87
C PRO A 179 -1.94 -3.49 6.45
N VAL A 180 -1.16 -2.42 6.31
CA VAL A 180 -1.58 -1.13 5.77
C VAL A 180 -1.03 -1.00 4.37
N LEU A 181 -1.94 -0.93 3.39
CA LEU A 181 -1.59 -0.81 1.99
C LEU A 181 -1.15 0.62 1.68
N TYR A 182 0.11 0.78 1.27
CA TYR A 182 0.65 2.05 0.78
C TYR A 182 0.61 2.10 -0.75
N GLY A 183 0.37 3.31 -1.26
CA GLY A 183 0.26 3.59 -2.69
C GLY A 183 -1.18 3.84 -3.13
N PRO A 184 -1.47 3.71 -4.44
CA PRO A 184 -2.81 3.89 -4.97
C PRO A 184 -3.81 2.98 -4.28
N HIS A 185 -5.01 3.51 -4.00
CA HIS A 185 -6.08 2.73 -3.43
C HIS A 185 -6.36 1.47 -4.27
N MET A 186 -6.84 0.43 -3.57
CA MET A 186 -7.34 -0.78 -4.22
C MET A 186 -8.46 -0.38 -5.20
N PRO A 187 -8.48 -0.89 -6.44
CA PRO A 187 -9.57 -0.57 -7.35
C PRO A 187 -10.91 -1.10 -6.84
N ARG A 188 -12.00 -0.52 -7.36
CA ARG A 188 -13.34 -1.01 -7.05
C ARG A 188 -13.68 -2.21 -7.93
N ARG A 189 -14.52 -3.11 -7.41
CA ARG A 189 -14.98 -4.28 -8.18
C ARG A 189 -15.97 -3.91 -9.29
N ASP A 190 -16.80 -2.90 -9.06
CA ASP A 190 -17.93 -2.52 -9.92
C ASP A 190 -17.53 -1.72 -11.17
N ARG A 191 -16.27 -1.33 -11.29
CA ARG A 191 -15.74 -0.54 -12.41
C ARG A 191 -15.01 -1.43 -13.43
N ASP A 192 -15.58 -1.54 -14.63
CA ASP A 192 -15.03 -2.39 -15.69
C ASP A 192 -13.67 -1.89 -16.20
N ASP A 193 -13.46 -0.57 -16.25
CA ASP A 193 -12.19 0.06 -16.66
C ASP A 193 -11.02 -0.29 -15.72
N THR A 194 -11.32 -0.64 -14.46
CA THR A 194 -10.30 -1.03 -13.47
C THR A 194 -10.35 -2.50 -13.06
N ARG A 195 -11.18 -3.31 -13.75
CA ARG A 195 -11.44 -4.71 -13.38
C ARG A 195 -10.20 -5.59 -13.43
N GLU A 196 -9.39 -5.47 -14.49
CA GLU A 196 -8.13 -6.21 -14.61
C GLU A 196 -7.17 -5.91 -13.45
N ARG A 197 -7.04 -4.61 -13.09
CA ARG A 197 -6.21 -4.21 -11.94
C ARG A 197 -6.81 -4.71 -10.63
N TYR A 198 -8.13 -4.65 -10.45
CA TYR A 198 -8.81 -5.19 -9.26
C TYR A 198 -8.46 -6.68 -9.07
N CYS A 199 -8.65 -7.48 -10.12
CA CYS A 199 -8.37 -8.91 -10.08
C CYS A 199 -6.90 -9.20 -9.79
N ARG A 200 -5.97 -8.46 -10.42
CA ARG A 200 -4.54 -8.54 -10.13
C ARG A 200 -4.22 -8.22 -8.65
N ALA A 201 -4.78 -7.14 -8.11
CA ALA A 201 -4.55 -6.73 -6.73
C ALA A 201 -5.06 -7.77 -5.71
N ILE A 202 -6.28 -8.29 -5.93
CA ILE A 202 -6.86 -9.32 -5.06
C ILE A 202 -6.03 -10.61 -5.10
N LEU A 203 -5.66 -11.08 -6.30
CA LEU A 203 -4.81 -12.26 -6.46
C LEU A 203 -3.44 -12.08 -5.79
N THR A 204 -2.83 -10.90 -5.97
CA THR A 204 -1.52 -10.59 -5.38
C THR A 204 -1.54 -10.61 -3.86
N LEU A 205 -2.60 -10.10 -3.23
CA LEU A 205 -2.71 -10.01 -1.77
C LEU A 205 -3.17 -11.30 -1.12
N PHE A 206 -4.18 -11.96 -1.68
CA PHE A 206 -4.99 -12.95 -0.97
C PHE A 206 -4.85 -14.38 -1.47
N VAL A 207 -4.16 -14.60 -2.59
CA VAL A 207 -3.79 -15.95 -3.06
C VAL A 207 -2.32 -16.23 -2.70
N PRO A 208 -1.96 -17.45 -2.28
CA PRO A 208 -0.57 -17.84 -2.10
C PRO A 208 0.17 -17.98 -3.44
N TRP A 209 1.38 -17.42 -3.54
CA TRP A 209 2.18 -17.47 -4.78
C TRP A 209 3.69 -17.32 -4.52
N HIS A 210 4.53 -17.78 -5.44
CA HIS A 210 5.97 -17.51 -5.51
C HIS A 210 6.36 -16.78 -6.79
N THR A 211 5.69 -17.10 -7.90
CA THR A 211 5.91 -16.49 -9.21
C THR A 211 4.60 -16.00 -9.80
N VAL A 212 4.68 -15.19 -10.86
CA VAL A 212 3.46 -14.73 -11.53
C VAL A 212 2.62 -15.88 -12.10
N THR A 213 3.24 -17.00 -12.50
CA THR A 213 2.52 -18.15 -13.07
C THR A 213 1.53 -18.80 -12.11
N ASP A 214 1.80 -18.71 -10.80
CA ASP A 214 0.88 -19.22 -9.77
C ASP A 214 -0.42 -18.42 -9.76
N LEU A 215 -0.35 -17.13 -10.08
CA LEU A 215 -1.48 -16.21 -10.12
C LEU A 215 -2.11 -16.14 -11.51
N CYS A 216 -1.29 -15.91 -12.54
CA CYS A 216 -1.72 -15.65 -13.89
C CYS A 216 -0.90 -16.45 -14.93
N GLY A 217 -1.58 -17.32 -15.68
CA GLY A 217 -1.02 -17.98 -16.85
C GLY A 217 -0.81 -17.01 -18.03
N ILE A 218 0.03 -17.41 -18.97
CA ILE A 218 0.52 -16.52 -20.03
C ILE A 218 -0.60 -16.08 -20.99
N SER A 219 -1.55 -16.98 -21.29
CA SER A 219 -2.67 -16.74 -22.21
C SER A 219 -3.97 -16.27 -21.56
N GLN A 220 -4.02 -16.16 -20.23
CA GLN A 220 -5.24 -15.78 -19.50
C GLN A 220 -5.18 -14.32 -19.06
N THR A 221 -6.33 -13.68 -18.97
CA THR A 221 -6.50 -12.35 -18.36
C THR A 221 -6.44 -12.44 -16.83
N TRP A 222 -6.26 -11.32 -16.12
CA TRP A 222 -6.33 -11.34 -14.66
C TRP A 222 -7.75 -11.63 -14.16
N GLU A 223 -8.78 -11.22 -14.89
CA GLU A 223 -10.15 -11.57 -14.55
C GLU A 223 -10.40 -13.08 -14.63
N ASP A 224 -9.99 -13.73 -15.72
CA ASP A 224 -10.12 -15.19 -15.85
C ASP A 224 -9.33 -15.90 -14.77
N ALA A 225 -8.10 -15.45 -14.53
CA ALA A 225 -7.25 -15.95 -13.45
C ALA A 225 -7.95 -15.93 -12.10
N PHE A 226 -8.64 -14.83 -11.80
CA PHE A 226 -9.37 -14.63 -10.56
C PHE A 226 -10.55 -15.59 -10.45
N LYS A 227 -11.35 -15.75 -11.51
CA LYS A 227 -12.47 -16.71 -11.54
C LYS A 227 -12.01 -18.13 -11.19
N PHE A 228 -10.86 -18.56 -11.70
CA PHE A 228 -10.31 -19.89 -11.43
C PHE A 228 -9.69 -20.04 -10.03
N ARG A 229 -9.08 -18.98 -9.48
CA ARG A 229 -8.25 -19.07 -8.26
C ARG A 229 -8.89 -18.50 -7.00
N GLN A 230 -10.04 -17.84 -7.10
CA GLN A 230 -10.75 -17.25 -5.95
C GLN A 230 -11.06 -18.25 -4.81
N HIS A 231 -11.19 -19.54 -5.13
CA HIS A 231 -11.41 -20.60 -4.13
C HIS A 231 -10.19 -20.86 -3.24
N LEU A 232 -9.00 -20.39 -3.62
CA LEU A 232 -7.77 -20.47 -2.82
C LEU A 232 -7.72 -19.40 -1.72
N ILE A 233 -8.60 -18.39 -1.79
CA ILE A 233 -8.67 -17.32 -0.80
C ILE A 233 -9.35 -17.86 0.46
N LEU A 234 -8.68 -17.70 1.60
CA LEU A 234 -9.20 -18.13 2.90
C LEU A 234 -10.47 -17.34 3.26
N ARG A 235 -11.40 -18.01 3.95
CA ARG A 235 -12.72 -17.46 4.27
C ARG A 235 -12.67 -16.14 5.03
N HIS A 236 -11.74 -15.97 5.97
CA HIS A 236 -11.61 -14.71 6.74
C HIS A 236 -11.11 -13.54 5.88
N LEU A 237 -10.36 -13.82 4.81
CA LEU A 237 -9.85 -12.79 3.90
C LEU A 237 -10.97 -12.23 3.02
N TRP A 238 -12.02 -13.00 2.73
CA TRP A 238 -13.19 -12.49 2.01
C TRP A 238 -13.88 -11.34 2.75
N THR A 239 -13.96 -11.40 4.08
CA THR A 239 -14.48 -10.29 4.88
C THR A 239 -13.65 -9.02 4.69
N ILE A 240 -12.32 -9.14 4.54
CA ILE A 240 -11.45 -8.00 4.27
C ILE A 240 -11.72 -7.45 2.87
N ILE A 241 -11.87 -8.32 1.87
CA ILE A 241 -12.19 -7.93 0.48
C ILE A 241 -13.53 -7.19 0.41
N GLU A 242 -14.56 -7.71 1.08
CA GLU A 242 -15.89 -7.11 1.18
C GLU A 242 -15.83 -5.75 1.88
N ASN A 243 -15.07 -5.65 2.98
CA ASN A 243 -14.89 -4.39 3.70
C ASN A 243 -14.20 -3.32 2.84
N ILE A 244 -13.22 -3.70 2.00
CA ILE A 244 -12.58 -2.76 1.07
C ILE A 244 -13.63 -2.21 0.09
N GLN A 245 -14.48 -3.07 -0.46
CA GLN A 245 -15.56 -2.64 -1.36
C GLN A 245 -16.57 -1.74 -0.65
N LEU A 246 -16.98 -2.10 0.56
CA LEU A 246 -17.90 -1.29 1.37
C LEU A 246 -17.32 0.11 1.65
N LEU A 247 -16.03 0.23 1.92
CA LEU A 247 -15.38 1.53 2.11
C LEU A 247 -15.47 2.42 0.86
N HIS A 248 -15.42 1.83 -0.33
CA HIS A 248 -15.61 2.59 -1.57
C HIS A 248 -17.07 3.04 -1.78
N GLU A 249 -18.03 2.20 -1.39
CA GLU A 249 -19.46 2.53 -1.44
C GLU A 249 -19.78 3.67 -0.47
N CYS A 250 -19.38 3.56 0.80
CA CYS A 250 -19.58 4.64 1.78
C CYS A 250 -18.90 5.95 1.37
N LYS A 251 -17.70 5.87 0.77
CA LYS A 251 -17.02 7.06 0.24
C LYS A 251 -17.83 7.71 -0.86
N LYS A 252 -18.35 6.91 -1.81
CA LYS A 252 -19.18 7.40 -2.91
C LYS A 252 -20.45 8.07 -2.37
N ASP A 253 -21.19 7.40 -1.50
CA ASP A 253 -22.45 7.92 -0.95
C ASP A 253 -22.24 9.24 -0.20
N ARG A 254 -21.14 9.34 0.55
CA ARG A 254 -20.76 10.58 1.23
C ARG A 254 -20.43 11.69 0.23
N ASP A 255 -19.63 11.39 -0.80
CA ASP A 255 -19.21 12.38 -1.79
C ASP A 255 -20.43 12.85 -2.64
N ASP A 256 -21.35 11.94 -2.99
CA ASP A 256 -22.61 12.25 -3.69
C ASP A 256 -23.52 13.14 -2.82
N HIS A 257 -23.66 12.82 -1.52
CA HIS A 257 -24.42 13.65 -0.57
C HIS A 257 -23.80 15.06 -0.42
N LEU A 258 -22.48 15.16 -0.37
CA LEU A 258 -21.79 16.46 -0.32
C LEU A 258 -22.05 17.29 -1.58
N LEU A 259 -22.03 16.67 -2.76
CA LEU A 259 -22.35 17.36 -4.02
C LEU A 259 -23.80 17.86 -4.04
N GLN A 260 -24.75 17.08 -3.54
CA GLN A 260 -26.14 17.50 -3.43
C GLN A 260 -26.30 18.72 -2.52
N VAL A 261 -25.69 18.71 -1.33
CA VAL A 261 -25.75 19.84 -0.38
C VAL A 261 -25.13 21.11 -0.99
N ILE A 262 -24.04 20.98 -1.74
CA ILE A 262 -23.40 22.11 -2.43
C ILE A 262 -24.32 22.68 -3.52
N ALA A 263 -24.98 21.81 -4.30
CA ALA A 263 -25.90 22.22 -5.36
C ALA A 263 -27.14 22.94 -4.80
N GLU A 264 -27.71 22.43 -3.71
CA GLU A 264 -28.84 23.06 -3.02
C GLU A 264 -28.46 24.45 -2.48
N ALA A 265 -27.29 24.58 -1.84
CA ALA A 265 -26.81 25.87 -1.33
C ALA A 265 -26.54 26.90 -2.45
N GLN A 266 -26.13 26.46 -3.64
CA GLN A 266 -25.96 27.33 -4.81
C GLN A 266 -27.30 27.80 -5.37
N ALA A 267 -28.29 26.91 -5.47
CA ALA A 267 -29.63 27.25 -5.95
C ALA A 267 -30.37 28.25 -5.03
N ASP A 268 -30.19 28.11 -3.71
CA ASP A 268 -30.72 29.05 -2.73
C ASP A 268 -30.08 30.44 -2.84
N ASN A 269 -28.77 30.50 -3.13
CA ASN A 269 -28.04 31.75 -3.28
C ASN A 269 -28.37 32.48 -4.59
N ASP A 270 -28.61 31.74 -5.69
CA ASP A 270 -29.05 32.29 -6.97
C ASP A 270 -30.52 32.76 -6.95
N SER A 271 -31.31 32.31 -5.96
CA SER A 271 -32.71 32.73 -5.77
C SER A 271 -32.85 34.03 -4.96
N ILE A 272 -31.77 34.57 -4.41
CA ILE A 272 -31.76 35.86 -3.71
C ILE A 272 -31.44 36.95 -4.75
N ASP A 273 -32.49 37.53 -5.33
CA ASP A 273 -32.37 38.72 -6.17
C ASP A 273 -31.64 39.83 -5.37
N PRO A 274 -30.53 40.41 -5.86
CA PRO A 274 -29.85 41.46 -5.14
C PRO A 274 -30.77 42.67 -5.07
N VAL A 275 -31.35 42.91 -3.89
CA VAL A 275 -32.08 44.15 -3.61
C VAL A 275 -31.09 45.30 -3.77
N LEU A 276 -31.16 45.95 -4.93
CA LEU A 276 -30.47 47.21 -5.19
C LEU A 276 -31.01 48.23 -4.18
N ILE A 277 -30.27 48.44 -3.10
CA ILE A 277 -30.48 49.57 -2.20
C ILE A 277 -30.26 50.82 -3.04
N ARG A 278 -31.34 51.50 -3.43
CA ARG A 278 -31.28 52.83 -4.04
C ARG A 278 -30.72 53.79 -2.99
N ASP A 279 -29.49 54.23 -3.18
CA ASP A 279 -28.92 55.34 -2.43
C ASP A 279 -29.73 56.62 -2.69
N GLU A 280 -30.54 57.02 -1.71
CA GLU A 280 -31.09 58.36 -1.65
C GLU A 280 -29.94 59.35 -1.41
N HIS A 281 -29.59 60.10 -2.46
CA HIS A 281 -28.61 61.18 -2.38
C HIS A 281 -28.98 62.19 -1.29
N ARG A 282 -28.23 62.13 -0.21
CA ARG A 282 -28.26 63.03 0.93
C ARG A 282 -27.82 64.43 0.49
N THR A 283 -28.77 65.35 0.63
CA THR A 283 -28.64 66.83 0.66
C THR A 283 -27.25 67.39 0.95
N GLY A 284 -26.86 68.35 0.11
CA GLY A 284 -25.58 69.04 0.18
C GLY A 284 -25.39 69.85 1.47
N ARG A 285 -24.13 69.93 1.90
CA ARG A 285 -23.64 71.03 2.73
C ARG A 285 -22.17 71.31 2.40
N SER A 286 -21.96 72.57 2.07
CA SER A 286 -20.75 73.30 1.69
C SER A 286 -19.68 73.31 2.79
N TRP A 287 -18.39 73.23 2.40
CA TRP A 287 -17.28 73.84 3.13
C TRP A 287 -16.30 74.50 2.15
N CYS A 288 -16.10 75.81 2.33
CA CYS A 288 -15.19 76.67 1.57
C CYS A 288 -13.80 76.77 2.25
N PRO A 289 -12.75 77.24 1.54
CA PRO A 289 -11.35 76.95 1.83
C PRO A 289 -10.65 78.06 2.62
N GLY A 290 -9.54 77.72 3.29
CA GLY A 290 -8.66 78.68 3.96
C GLY A 290 -7.19 78.39 3.66
N VAL A 291 -6.65 79.07 2.64
CA VAL A 291 -5.21 79.26 2.41
C VAL A 291 -4.79 80.52 3.16
N LEU A 292 -3.67 80.50 3.88
CA LEU A 292 -2.90 81.71 4.17
C LEU A 292 -1.44 81.32 4.48
N SER A 293 -0.58 81.46 3.46
CA SER A 293 0.86 81.69 3.63
C SER A 293 1.09 83.20 3.73
N CYS A 294 1.86 83.67 4.71
CA CYS A 294 3.01 84.55 4.48
C CYS A 294 3.76 84.90 5.77
N PRO A 295 5.06 85.22 5.68
CA PRO A 295 5.96 85.29 6.82
C PRO A 295 6.21 86.72 7.36
N VAL A 296 6.46 86.77 8.67
CA VAL A 296 7.35 87.63 9.46
C VAL A 296 7.57 89.09 9.03
N LEU A 297 7.04 90.02 9.83
CA LEU A 297 7.79 90.93 10.71
C LEU A 297 6.91 91.42 11.86
#